data_AF-A0AA48M7T6-F1
#
_entry.id   AF-A0AA48M7T6-F1
#
_cell.length_a   1.000
_cell.length_b   1.000
_cell.length_c   1.000
_cell.angle_alpha   90.00
_cell.angle_beta   90.00
_cell.angle_gamma   90.00
#
_symmetry.space_group_name_H-M   'P 1'
#
loop_
_entity.id
_entity.type
_entity.pdbx_description
1 polymer ?
#
loop_
_entity_poly.entity_id
_entity_poly.type
_entity_poly.pdbx_seq_one_letter_code
_entity_poly.pdbx_strand_id
1 'polypeptide(L)' 'MHVEEKWTYRQITEHLEIQDKDRVKKWMRKYKQLGEFGLLDQRGRRTAYIDQDRHVKKLKRENEILKKCLEIWMREV' A
#
# COMPACT_ATOMS: atom_id res chain seq x y z
N MET A 1 3.83 10.24 -23.08
CA MET A 1 5.30 10.23 -23.31
C MET A 1 5.84 9.10 -24.21
N HIS A 2 6.16 7.87 -23.77
CA HIS A 2 6.78 6.87 -24.69
C HIS A 2 5.79 6.30 -25.73
N VAL A 3 4.60 5.89 -25.29
CA VAL A 3 3.61 5.23 -26.16
C VAL A 3 2.77 6.26 -26.92
N GLU A 4 2.34 7.32 -26.23
CA GLU A 4 1.47 8.36 -26.80
C GLU A 4 2.24 9.40 -27.63
N GLU A 5 3.39 9.86 -27.16
CA GLU A 5 4.16 10.94 -27.80
C GLU A 5 5.40 10.41 -28.55
N LYS A 6 5.64 9.09 -28.55
CA LYS A 6 6.77 8.41 -29.21
C LYS A 6 8.16 8.90 -28.78
N TRP A 7 8.30 9.38 -27.55
CA TRP A 7 9.59 9.84 -27.04
C TRP A 7 10.59 8.69 -26.89
N THR A 8 11.84 8.91 -27.24
CA THR A 8 12.91 7.96 -26.96
C THR A 8 13.19 7.86 -25.45
N TYR A 9 13.74 6.73 -24.98
CA TYR A 9 14.13 6.60 -23.58
C TYR A 9 15.14 7.67 -23.15
N ARG A 10 15.99 8.15 -24.07
CA ARG A 10 16.93 9.26 -23.82
C ARG A 10 16.19 10.57 -23.53
N GLN A 11 15.23 10.94 -24.37
CA GLN A 11 14.43 12.14 -24.18
C GLN A 11 13.64 12.10 -22.87
N ILE A 12 13.09 10.93 -22.52
CA ILE A 12 12.37 10.74 -21.25
C ILE A 12 13.32 10.90 -20.06
N THR A 13 14.53 10.33 -20.12
CA THR A 13 15.50 10.43 -19.02
C THR A 13 16.05 11.83 -18.84
N GLU A 14 16.25 12.57 -19.94
CA GLU A 14 16.70 13.96 -19.90
C GLU A 14 15.59 14.89 -19.39
N HIS A 15 14.36 14.71 -19.85
CA HIS A 15 13.22 15.52 -19.45
C HIS A 15 12.80 15.31 -17.98
N LEU A 16 12.91 14.07 -17.48
CA LEU A 16 12.54 13.71 -16.10
C LEU A 16 13.75 13.70 -15.15
N GLU A 17 14.93 14.14 -15.62
CA GLU A 17 16.19 14.16 -14.86
C GLU A 17 16.55 12.81 -14.21
N ILE A 18 16.21 11.71 -14.89
CA ILE A 18 16.49 10.35 -14.42
C ILE A 18 17.92 9.99 -14.83
N GLN A 19 18.78 9.85 -13.83
CA GLN A 19 20.20 9.48 -14.01
C GLN A 19 20.40 8.10 -14.68
N ASP A 20 19.55 7.12 -14.35
CA ASP A 20 19.68 5.74 -14.82
C ASP A 20 18.71 5.45 -15.99
N LYS A 21 19.26 5.40 -17.21
CA LYS A 21 18.49 5.10 -18.44
C LYS A 21 17.92 3.68 -18.46
N ASP A 22 18.58 2.72 -17.83
CA ASP A 22 18.09 1.34 -17.77
C ASP A 22 16.88 1.19 -16.84
N ARG A 23 16.69 2.12 -15.91
CA ARG A 23 15.51 2.17 -15.04
C ARG A 23 14.22 2.34 -15.85
N VAL A 24 14.21 3.27 -16.80
CA VAL A 24 13.06 3.52 -17.68
C VAL A 24 12.76 2.27 -18.52
N LYS A 25 13.79 1.61 -19.07
CA LYS A 25 13.64 0.36 -19.83
C LYS A 25 13.00 -0.76 -19.00
N LYS A 26 13.44 -0.92 -17.74
CA LYS A 26 12.87 -1.92 -16.80
C LYS A 26 11.42 -1.60 -16.49
N TRP A 27 11.09 -0.34 -16.21
CA TRP A 27 9.70 0.09 -15.95
C TRP A 27 8.79 -0.15 -17.14
N MET A 28 9.22 0.21 -18.35
CA MET A 28 8.44 -0.01 -19.56
C MET A 28 8.20 -1.51 -19.83
N ARG A 29 9.19 -2.37 -19.57
CA ARG A 29 9.00 -3.82 -19.65
C ARG A 29 7.96 -4.32 -18.65
N LYS A 30 8.05 -3.89 -17.38
CA LYS A 30 7.07 -4.28 -16.35
C LYS A 30 5.68 -3.78 -16.67
N TYR A 31 5.57 -2.53 -17.12
CA TYR A 31 4.30 -1.93 -17.51
C TYR A 31 3.66 -2.67 -18.70
N LYS A 32 4.44 -3.09 -19.70
CA LYS A 32 3.91 -3.87 -20.82
C LYS A 32 3.37 -5.24 -20.40
N GLN A 33 3.93 -5.84 -19.35
CA GLN A 33 3.55 -7.18 -18.89
C GLN A 33 2.39 -7.17 -17.89
N LEU A 34 2.39 -6.20 -16.97
CA LEU A 34 1.49 -6.18 -15.81
C LEU A 34 0.65 -4.91 -15.71
N GLY A 35 0.75 -4.01 -16.69
CA GLY A 35 0.16 -2.67 -16.62
C GLY A 35 0.72 -1.88 -15.44
N GLU A 36 -0.14 -1.07 -14.83
CA GLU A 36 0.19 -0.24 -13.66
C GLU A 36 0.66 -1.08 -12.46
N PHE A 37 0.12 -2.29 -12.27
CA PHE A 37 0.51 -3.19 -11.17
C PHE A 37 2.00 -3.55 -11.20
N GLY A 38 2.63 -3.55 -12.37
CA GLY A 38 4.06 -3.82 -12.51
C GLY A 38 4.96 -2.71 -11.94
N LEU A 39 4.41 -1.52 -11.71
CA LEU A 39 5.12 -0.37 -11.15
C LEU A 39 4.86 -0.18 -9.65
N LEU A 40 3.89 -0.89 -9.07
CA LEU A 40 3.62 -0.87 -7.64
C LEU A 40 4.80 -1.43 -6.86
N ASP A 41 5.13 -0.77 -5.74
CA ASP A 41 6.17 -1.26 -4.83
C ASP A 41 5.67 -2.50 -4.08
N GLN A 42 6.21 -3.66 -4.43
CA GLN A 42 5.88 -4.94 -3.80
C GLN A 42 6.66 -5.19 -2.51
N ARG A 43 7.57 -4.30 -2.11
CA ARG A 43 8.39 -4.50 -0.90
C ARG A 43 7.56 -4.47 0.39
N GLY A 44 6.30 -4.05 0.30
CA GLY A 44 5.39 -3.93 1.44
C GLY A 44 5.86 -2.85 2.41
N ARG A 45 4.94 -2.24 3.14
CA ARG A 45 5.34 -1.52 4.35
C ARG A 45 5.57 -2.57 5.42
N ARG A 46 6.71 -2.50 6.13
CA ARG A 46 6.92 -3.30 7.33
C ARG A 46 5.80 -2.95 8.30
N THR A 47 4.82 -3.85 8.48
CA THR A 47 3.84 -3.72 9.54
C THR A 47 4.59 -3.80 10.87
N ALA A 48 4.34 -2.85 11.76
CA ALA A 48 4.87 -2.92 13.12
C ALA A 48 4.47 -4.29 13.71
N TYR A 49 5.41 -4.94 14.39
CA TYR A 49 5.08 -6.19 15.08
C TYR A 49 3.99 -5.91 16.11
N ILE A 50 2.84 -6.55 15.94
CA ILE A 50 1.76 -6.54 16.91
C ILE A 50 1.85 -7.87 17.66
N ASP A 51 2.10 -7.79 18.96
CA ASP A 51 1.92 -8.93 19.86
C ASP A 51 0.44 -9.32 19.83
N GLN A 52 0.15 -10.44 19.17
CA GLN A 52 -1.22 -10.91 18.94
C GLN A 52 -1.93 -11.23 20.25
N ASP A 53 -1.24 -11.77 21.25
CA ASP A 53 -1.83 -12.11 22.55
C ASP A 53 -2.21 -10.85 23.32
N ARG A 54 -1.33 -9.84 23.33
CA ARG A 54 -1.64 -8.51 23.90
C ARG A 54 -2.85 -7.89 23.21
N HIS A 55 -2.91 -7.96 21.88
CA HIS A 55 -4.01 -7.38 21.11
C HIS A 55 -5.35 -8.09 21.41
N VAL A 56 -5.34 -9.42 21.44
CA VAL A 56 -6.52 -10.23 21.79
C VAL A 56 -6.98 -9.95 23.22
N LYS A 57 -6.06 -9.84 24.18
CA LYS A 57 -6.39 -9.48 25.57
C LYS A 57 -7.05 -8.10 25.67
N LYS A 58 -6.54 -7.11 24.92
CA LYS A 58 -7.13 -5.76 24.87
C LYS A 58 -8.55 -5.81 24.30
N LEU A 59 -8.73 -6.43 23.13
CA LEU A 59 -10.03 -6.56 22.46
C LEU A 59 -11.07 -7.31 23.31
N LYS A 60 -10.65 -8.35 24.06
CA LYS A 60 -11.54 -9.08 24.96
C LYS A 60 -12.06 -8.19 26.09
N ARG A 61 -11.20 -7.38 26.70
CA ARG A 61 -11.60 -6.42 27.76
C ARG A 61 -12.52 -5.35 27.22
N GLU A 62 -12.19 -4.77 26.06
CA GLU A 62 -13.04 -3.77 25.41
C GLU A 62 -14.42 -4.34 25.08
N ASN A 63 -14.50 -5.55 24.52
CA ASN A 63 -15.77 -6.23 24.28
C ASN A 63 -16.57 -6.47 25.57
N GLU A 64 -15.91 -6.85 26.66
CA GLU A 64 -16.59 -7.09 27.92
C GLU A 64 -17.23 -5.80 28.47
N ILE A 65 -16.49 -4.69 28.43
CA ILE A 65 -17.00 -3.38 28.85
C ILE A 65 -18.15 -2.94 27.96
N LEU A 66 -17.98 -3.02 26.64
CA LEU A 66 -19.01 -2.62 25.68
C LEU A 66 -20.30 -3.41 25.85
N LYS A 67 -20.21 -4.73 26.09
CA LYS A 67 -21.37 -5.57 26.39
C LYS A 67 -22.09 -5.12 27.66
N LYS A 68 -21.35 -4.85 28.75
CA LYS A 68 -21.92 -4.36 30.01
C LYS A 68 -22.60 -3.00 29.85
N CYS A 69 -21.96 -2.07 29.14
CA CYS A 69 -22.55 -0.76 28.84
C CYS A 69 -23.84 -0.90 28.03
N LEU A 70 -23.86 -1.81 27.06
CA LEU A 70 -25.03 -2.07 26.22
C LEU A 70 -26.18 -2.69 27.04
N GLU A 71 -25.89 -3.62 27.95
CA GLU A 71 -26.88 -4.18 28.87
C GLU A 71 -27.51 -3.12 29.79
N ILE A 72 -26.72 -2.19 30.31
CA ILE A 72 -27.21 -1.08 31.13
C ILE A 72 -28.11 -0.17 30.29
N TRP A 73 -27.63 0.22 29.11
CA TRP A 73 -28.38 1.10 28.21
C TRP A 73 -29.73 0.50 27.80
N MET A 74 -29.78 -0.80 27.48
CA MET A 74 -31.03 -1.51 27.16
C MET A 74 -32.00 -1.63 28.36
N ARG A 75 -31.54 -1.44 29.60
CA ARG A 75 -32.41 -1.44 30.79
C ARG A 75 -32.95 -0.05 31.12
N GLU A 76 -32.29 0.99 30.66
CA GLU A 76 -32.64 2.40 30.91
C GLU A 76 -33.53 3.00 29.81
N VAL A 77 -33.66 2.31 28.66
CA VAL A 77 -34.57 2.60 27.54
C VAL A 77 -35.83 1.76 27.66
#